data_AF-A0AAD9ETI9-F1
#
_entry.id   AF-A0AAD9ETI9-F1
#
_cell.length_a   1.000
_cell.length_b   1.000
_cell.length_c   1.000
_cell.angle_alpha   90.00
_cell.angle_beta   90.00
_cell.angle_gamma   90.00
#
_symmetry.space_group_name_H-M   'P 1'
#
loop_
_entity.id
_entity.type
_entity.pdbx_description
1 polymer ?
#
loop_
_entity_poly.entity_id
_entity_poly.type
_entity_poly.pdbx_seq_one_letter_code
_entity_poly.pdbx_strand_id
1 'polypeptide(L)'
;MLPATLSNRFSQLSIGVSRTSVRHGHFMPKRQRPQYKLAKFPEGHGEQIWVWSHQLTRQVVYSHSKTMESHRVLRQLPFNGKKLRPAALRKDYWKPMAMIQLPKGAGAAGQSVFQKLREFRKMHELCWDESLRFDVVKTEALSSPEKGPRPVKERRRVLNKFERGQRLNDQYANSIADMAAVLAGKGRGNRLFVRRGDRVKGRLQGRKWLDYRMKLANQLEALKELNREQKLLPVTVSWAVDADRNYASSWSENVKHKLFDDAVRLLEVYKRKVPKASKKPNDKEPKDKKPDDKKPTGKDNIKYVYQEVKDDIPAEFSKKGKAKAVGEDRTIRDE
;
A
#
# COMPACT_ATOMS: atom_id res chain seq x y z
N MET A 1 43.05 -51.20 51.00
CA MET A 1 41.77 -51.65 50.42
C MET A 1 40.98 -50.41 50.02
N LEU A 2 40.64 -50.24 48.74
CA LEU A 2 39.72 -49.20 48.26
C LEU A 2 38.30 -49.49 48.75
N PRO A 3 37.45 -48.46 48.93
CA PRO A 3 36.41 -48.31 47.92
C PRO A 3 36.20 -46.87 47.43
N ALA A 4 35.77 -46.84 46.18
CA ALA A 4 35.53 -45.69 45.32
C ALA A 4 34.50 -44.71 45.89
N THR A 5 34.85 -43.43 45.88
CA THR A 5 33.90 -42.33 46.01
C THR A 5 33.71 -41.64 44.66
N LEU A 6 32.42 -41.51 44.32
CA LEU A 6 31.82 -40.48 43.47
C LEU A 6 32.14 -40.55 41.97
N SER A 7 31.27 -41.29 41.29
CA SER A 7 31.01 -41.18 39.86
C SER A 7 30.90 -39.72 39.41
N ASN A 8 31.91 -39.34 38.66
CA ASN A 8 32.09 -38.11 37.91
C ASN A 8 31.07 -38.10 36.75
N ARG A 9 29.90 -37.44 36.93
CA ARG A 9 28.89 -37.28 35.86
C ARG A 9 28.25 -35.88 35.82
N PHE A 10 29.04 -34.83 36.04
CA PHE A 10 28.65 -33.45 35.69
C PHE A 10 29.66 -32.73 34.78
N SER A 11 30.72 -33.41 34.33
CA SER A 11 31.76 -32.85 33.46
C SER A 11 31.46 -32.91 31.95
N GLN A 12 30.21 -33.20 31.55
CA GLN A 12 29.78 -33.22 30.14
C GLN A 12 28.81 -32.10 29.76
N LEU A 13 28.67 -31.06 30.58
CA LEU A 13 28.18 -29.79 30.06
C LEU A 13 29.41 -28.99 29.65
N SER A 14 29.81 -29.16 28.40
CA SER A 14 30.61 -28.18 27.70
C SER A 14 29.93 -26.83 27.88
N ILE A 15 30.49 -26.03 28.78
CA ILE A 15 30.21 -24.61 28.94
C ILE A 15 30.77 -23.94 27.67
N GLY A 16 30.10 -24.22 26.55
CA GLY A 16 30.15 -23.42 25.35
C GLY A 16 29.42 -22.14 25.72
N VAL A 17 30.17 -21.19 26.28
CA VAL A 17 29.73 -19.81 26.49
C VAL A 17 29.08 -19.38 25.18
N SER A 18 27.75 -19.34 25.21
CA SER A 18 26.96 -18.99 24.06
C SER A 18 27.34 -17.57 23.71
N ARG A 19 28.17 -17.39 22.66
CA ARG A 19 28.50 -16.09 22.08
C ARG A 19 27.29 -15.46 21.39
N THR A 20 26.07 -15.85 21.75
CA THR A 20 24.87 -15.03 21.68
C THR A 20 24.94 -13.96 22.77
N SER A 21 25.98 -13.12 22.68
CA SER A 21 25.93 -11.78 23.25
C SER A 21 24.80 -11.06 22.54
N VAL A 22 23.67 -11.10 23.21
CA VAL A 22 22.51 -10.24 23.11
C VAL A 22 23.00 -8.82 22.85
N ARG A 23 23.06 -8.41 21.57
CA ARG A 23 23.27 -7.01 21.15
C ARG A 23 22.01 -6.19 21.48
N HIS A 24 21.61 -6.13 22.75
CA HIS A 24 20.48 -5.31 23.22
C HIS A 24 20.91 -3.90 23.68
N GLY A 25 22.12 -3.43 23.33
CA GLY A 25 22.66 -2.16 23.83
C GLY A 25 22.63 -0.96 22.86
N HIS A 26 22.30 -1.13 21.58
CA HIS A 26 22.30 -0.02 20.62
C HIS A 26 20.95 0.13 19.92
N PHE A 27 20.01 0.79 20.61
CA PHE A 27 18.68 1.10 20.08
C PHE A 27 18.65 2.28 19.11
N MET A 28 19.73 3.08 19.05
CA MET A 28 19.80 4.22 18.16
C MET A 28 20.30 3.79 16.77
N PRO A 29 19.50 3.99 15.70
CA PRO A 29 19.95 3.71 14.34
C PRO A 29 21.18 4.57 14.05
N LYS A 30 22.31 3.93 13.73
CA LYS A 30 23.51 4.61 13.24
C LYS A 30 23.14 5.32 11.94
N ARG A 31 22.98 6.64 11.96
CA ARG A 31 22.81 7.47 10.76
C ARG A 31 24.18 7.61 10.08
N GLN A 32 24.59 6.58 9.35
CA GLN A 32 25.71 6.72 8.43
C GLN A 32 25.29 7.61 7.27
N ARG A 33 26.21 8.46 6.80
CA ARG A 33 25.98 9.22 5.57
C ARG A 33 25.75 8.22 4.43
N PRO A 34 24.73 8.41 3.58
CA PRO A 34 24.62 7.63 2.36
C PRO A 34 25.84 7.89 1.49
N GLN A 35 26.69 6.87 1.32
CA GLN A 35 27.81 6.93 0.40
C GLN A 35 27.33 6.49 -0.99
N TYR A 36 26.59 7.36 -1.66
CA TYR A 36 26.03 7.08 -3.00
C TYR A 36 27.12 6.69 -4.02
N LYS A 37 28.32 7.30 -3.90
CA LYS A 37 29.50 6.99 -4.74
C LYS A 37 29.99 5.55 -4.58
N LEU A 38 30.06 5.05 -3.33
CA LEU A 38 30.46 3.66 -3.05
C LEU A 38 29.36 2.67 -3.44
N ALA A 39 28.11 3.06 -3.23
CA ALA A 39 26.95 2.22 -3.56
C ALA A 39 26.59 2.22 -5.06
N LYS A 40 27.27 3.02 -5.88
CA LYS A 40 27.04 3.17 -7.33
C LYS A 40 25.57 3.48 -7.69
N PHE A 41 24.85 4.19 -6.82
CA PHE A 41 23.49 4.63 -7.12
C PHE A 41 23.51 5.94 -7.93
N PRO A 42 22.55 6.13 -8.86
CA PRO A 42 22.41 7.41 -9.54
C PRO A 42 22.05 8.52 -8.54
N GLU A 43 22.44 9.75 -8.87
CA GLU A 43 22.03 10.91 -8.08
C GLU A 43 20.51 11.03 -8.04
N GLY A 44 19.94 11.35 -6.88
CA GLY A 44 18.50 11.38 -6.67
C GLY A 44 17.82 10.01 -6.47
N HIS A 45 18.58 8.91 -6.44
CA HIS A 45 18.00 7.59 -6.17
C HIS A 45 17.30 7.54 -4.79
N GLY A 46 16.03 7.14 -4.80
CA GLY A 46 15.21 7.06 -3.59
C GLY A 46 14.46 8.34 -3.26
N GLU A 47 14.65 9.45 -3.98
CA GLU A 47 13.83 10.66 -3.77
C GLU A 47 12.39 10.46 -4.22
N GLN A 48 12.19 9.60 -5.22
CA GLN A 48 10.88 9.20 -5.72
C GLN A 48 10.66 7.72 -5.45
N ILE A 49 9.44 7.41 -5.02
CA ILE A 49 8.95 6.04 -4.84
C ILE A 49 7.62 5.94 -5.58
N TRP A 50 7.55 5.00 -6.50
CA TRP A 50 6.36 4.68 -7.26
C TRP A 50 5.65 3.49 -6.62
N VAL A 51 4.34 3.62 -6.47
CA VAL A 51 3.46 2.58 -5.95
C VAL A 51 2.54 2.16 -7.07
N TRP A 52 2.60 0.88 -7.44
CA TRP A 52 1.82 0.27 -8.50
C TRP A 52 0.76 -0.63 -7.92
N SER A 53 -0.44 -0.60 -8.47
CA SER A 53 -1.52 -1.51 -8.12
C SER A 53 -1.94 -2.34 -9.32
N HIS A 54 -2.29 -3.59 -9.07
CA HIS A 54 -2.95 -4.44 -10.04
C HIS A 54 -4.46 -4.16 -10.02
N GLN A 55 -5.06 -3.83 -11.16
CA GLN A 55 -6.46 -3.39 -11.22
C GLN A 55 -7.46 -4.45 -10.72
N LEU A 56 -7.27 -5.72 -11.08
CA LEU A 56 -8.18 -6.81 -10.70
C LEU A 56 -7.88 -7.38 -9.30
N THR A 57 -6.66 -7.89 -9.08
CA THR A 57 -6.29 -8.59 -7.84
C THR A 57 -5.91 -7.66 -6.70
N ARG A 58 -5.81 -6.34 -6.95
CA ARG A 58 -5.47 -5.32 -5.94
C ARG A 58 -4.16 -5.56 -5.20
N GLN A 59 -3.26 -6.33 -5.81
CA GLN A 59 -1.88 -6.47 -5.36
C GLN A 59 -1.14 -5.15 -5.55
N VAL A 60 -0.31 -4.79 -4.57
CA VAL A 60 0.46 -3.54 -4.60
C VAL A 60 1.95 -3.83 -4.64
N VAL A 61 2.72 -3.07 -5.42
CA VAL A 61 4.16 -3.23 -5.61
C VAL A 61 4.85 -1.87 -5.55
N TYR A 62 6.05 -1.84 -4.98
CA TYR A 62 6.83 -0.63 -4.83
C TYR A 62 8.03 -0.61 -5.80
N SER A 63 8.34 0.52 -6.42
CA SER A 63 9.55 0.71 -7.21
C SER A 63 10.17 2.09 -6.97
N HIS A 64 11.47 2.21 -7.23
CA HIS A 64 12.14 3.52 -7.29
C HIS A 64 12.09 4.12 -8.71
N SER A 65 12.01 3.26 -9.73
CA SER A 65 11.90 3.65 -11.13
C SER A 65 10.45 3.95 -11.51
N LYS A 66 10.26 4.93 -12.40
CA LYS A 66 8.99 5.21 -13.07
C LYS A 66 8.59 4.08 -14.02
N THR A 67 9.55 3.35 -14.57
CA THR A 67 9.30 2.14 -15.35
C THR A 67 9.26 0.94 -14.43
N MET A 68 8.29 0.07 -14.65
CA MET A 68 8.12 -1.14 -13.86
C MET A 68 9.00 -2.27 -14.41
N GLU A 69 10.02 -2.67 -13.65
CA GLU A 69 10.90 -3.79 -14.02
C GLU A 69 10.29 -5.14 -13.59
N SER A 70 10.01 -6.02 -14.56
CA SER A 70 9.34 -7.32 -14.33
C SER A 70 9.98 -8.15 -13.22
N HIS A 71 11.30 -8.35 -13.27
CA HIS A 71 12.02 -9.17 -12.29
C HIS A 71 11.96 -8.59 -10.87
N ARG A 72 12.00 -7.26 -10.71
CA ARG A 72 11.91 -6.62 -9.38
C ARG A 72 10.51 -6.70 -8.80
N VAL A 73 9.50 -6.61 -9.65
CA VAL A 73 8.08 -6.69 -9.25
C VAL A 73 7.71 -8.11 -8.83
N LEU A 74 8.05 -9.12 -9.65
CA LEU A 74 7.71 -10.51 -9.37
C LEU A 74 8.38 -11.05 -8.09
N ARG A 75 9.52 -10.50 -7.68
CA ARG A 75 10.19 -10.82 -6.41
C ARG A 75 9.48 -10.27 -5.17
N GLN A 76 8.59 -9.31 -5.33
CA GLN A 76 7.81 -8.77 -4.21
C GLN A 76 6.51 -9.55 -3.99
N LEU A 77 6.03 -10.28 -4.98
CA LEU A 77 4.79 -11.05 -4.90
C LEU A 77 5.06 -12.44 -4.31
N PRO A 78 4.54 -12.75 -3.11
CA PRO A 78 4.67 -14.09 -2.53
C PRO A 78 3.79 -15.10 -3.27
N PHE A 79 4.01 -16.39 -2.97
CA PHE A 79 3.12 -17.45 -3.43
C PHE A 79 1.95 -17.60 -2.45
N ASN A 80 0.78 -17.06 -2.83
CA ASN A 80 -0.45 -17.14 -2.03
C ASN A 80 -1.40 -18.27 -2.49
N GLY A 81 -1.00 -19.05 -3.50
CA GLY A 81 -1.76 -20.18 -4.03
C GLY A 81 -1.65 -20.35 -5.55
N LYS A 82 -2.14 -21.49 -6.05
CA LYS A 82 -2.17 -21.78 -7.49
C LYS A 82 -3.04 -20.74 -8.21
N LYS A 83 -2.56 -20.25 -9.37
CA LYS A 83 -3.22 -19.22 -10.20
C LYS A 83 -3.40 -17.83 -9.57
N LEU A 84 -2.86 -17.59 -8.37
CA LEU A 84 -2.97 -16.30 -7.67
C LEU A 84 -1.72 -15.41 -7.82
N ARG A 85 -0.59 -15.99 -8.23
CA ARG A 85 0.63 -15.27 -8.59
C ARG A 85 0.76 -15.23 -10.11
N PRO A 86 0.87 -14.05 -10.74
CA PRO A 86 1.06 -13.97 -12.19
C PRO A 86 2.41 -14.57 -12.59
N ALA A 87 2.44 -15.34 -13.68
CA ALA A 87 3.68 -15.91 -14.22
C ALA A 87 4.56 -14.83 -14.87
N ALA A 88 3.94 -13.86 -15.54
CA ALA A 88 4.59 -12.74 -16.18
C ALA A 88 3.81 -11.45 -15.89
N LEU A 89 4.52 -10.33 -15.91
CA LEU A 89 3.96 -9.01 -15.67
C LEU A 89 3.31 -8.48 -16.96
N ARG A 90 1.97 -8.40 -16.98
CA ARG A 90 1.24 -7.77 -18.09
C ARG A 90 1.02 -6.29 -17.80
N LYS A 91 1.42 -5.40 -18.72
CA LYS A 91 1.47 -3.93 -18.47
C LYS A 91 0.10 -3.27 -18.36
N ASP A 92 -0.92 -3.86 -18.97
CA ASP A 92 -2.32 -3.44 -18.97
C ASP A 92 -2.94 -3.45 -17.57
N TYR A 93 -2.68 -4.51 -16.80
CA TYR A 93 -3.28 -4.66 -15.46
C TYR A 93 -2.64 -3.81 -14.37
N TRP A 94 -1.42 -3.32 -14.58
CA TRP A 94 -0.67 -2.61 -13.56
C TRP A 94 -0.69 -1.12 -13.83
N LYS A 95 -1.25 -0.35 -12.89
CA LYS A 95 -1.34 1.10 -12.99
C LYS A 95 -0.63 1.77 -11.82
N PRO A 96 -0.07 2.98 -12.03
CA PRO A 96 0.49 3.75 -10.93
C PRO A 96 -0.67 4.19 -10.04
N MET A 97 -0.60 3.84 -8.75
CA MET A 97 -1.59 4.20 -7.74
C MET A 97 -1.19 5.52 -7.07
N ALA A 98 0.08 5.61 -6.66
CA ALA A 98 0.62 6.78 -5.99
C ALA A 98 2.11 6.96 -6.30
N MET A 99 2.59 8.20 -6.21
CA MET A 99 4.01 8.54 -6.22
C MET A 99 4.33 9.35 -4.98
N ILE A 100 5.28 8.85 -4.19
CA ILE A 100 5.80 9.53 -3.01
C ILE A 100 7.06 10.27 -3.43
N GLN A 101 7.06 11.59 -3.26
CA GLN A 101 8.17 12.47 -3.57
C GLN A 101 8.72 13.11 -2.29
N LEU A 102 9.98 12.81 -2.02
CA LEU A 102 10.77 13.41 -0.95
C LEU A 102 11.52 14.66 -1.46
N PRO A 103 11.98 15.55 -0.56
CA PRO A 103 12.74 16.72 -0.96
C PRO A 103 14.08 16.33 -1.59
N LYS A 104 14.58 17.17 -2.50
CA LYS A 104 15.85 16.95 -3.19
C LYS A 104 16.99 16.77 -2.19
N GLY A 105 17.84 15.77 -2.40
CA GLY A 105 18.92 15.37 -1.49
C GLY A 105 18.49 14.44 -0.35
N ALA A 106 17.21 14.05 -0.26
CA ALA A 106 16.69 13.15 0.78
C ALA A 106 16.64 11.67 0.37
N GLY A 107 17.40 11.25 -0.65
CA GLY A 107 17.32 9.88 -1.19
C GLY A 107 17.51 8.77 -0.15
N ALA A 108 18.37 8.98 0.85
CA ALA A 108 18.57 8.02 1.94
C ALA A 108 17.38 7.88 2.89
N ALA A 109 16.59 8.95 3.06
CA ALA A 109 15.34 8.88 3.79
C ALA A 109 14.32 8.09 2.99
N GLY A 110 14.24 8.31 1.67
CA GLY A 110 13.34 7.57 0.81
C GLY A 110 13.70 6.09 0.65
N GLN A 111 14.98 5.71 0.64
CA GLN A 111 15.40 4.30 0.74
C GLN A 111 14.92 3.65 2.04
N SER A 112 14.96 4.39 3.17
CA SER A 112 14.43 3.92 4.44
C SER A 112 12.91 3.76 4.38
N VAL A 113 12.19 4.71 3.79
CA VAL A 113 10.73 4.63 3.60
C VAL A 113 10.38 3.42 2.74
N PHE A 114 11.06 3.24 1.61
CA PHE A 114 10.88 2.10 0.71
C PHE A 114 11.12 0.76 1.40
N GLN A 115 12.18 0.67 2.20
CA GLN A 115 12.45 -0.51 3.02
C GLN A 115 11.29 -0.78 3.98
N LYS A 116 10.79 0.24 4.70
CA LYS A 116 9.69 0.07 5.66
C LYS A 116 8.37 -0.32 5.00
N LEU A 117 8.01 0.28 3.88
CA LEU A 117 6.82 -0.10 3.12
C LEU A 117 6.86 -1.58 2.70
N ARG A 118 8.04 -2.07 2.29
CA ARG A 118 8.22 -3.48 1.94
C ARG A 118 8.21 -4.42 3.14
N GLU A 119 8.76 -3.97 4.27
CA GLU A 119 8.68 -4.71 5.54
C GLU A 119 7.22 -4.83 6.01
N PHE A 120 6.44 -3.74 6.03
CA PHE A 120 5.03 -3.75 6.40
C PHE A 120 4.19 -4.63 5.48
N ARG A 121 4.36 -4.50 4.17
CA ARG A 121 3.69 -5.39 3.21
C ARG A 121 3.96 -6.87 3.50
N LYS A 122 5.23 -7.23 3.72
CA LYS A 122 5.61 -8.62 4.02
C LYS A 122 4.98 -9.09 5.33
N MET A 123 4.84 -8.21 6.32
CA MET A 123 4.13 -8.51 7.56
C MET A 123 2.64 -8.76 7.33
N HIS A 124 1.95 -7.94 6.51
CA HIS A 124 0.54 -8.16 6.17
C HIS A 124 0.29 -9.48 5.43
N GLU A 125 1.27 -9.95 4.66
CA GLU A 125 1.18 -11.22 3.94
C GLU A 125 1.48 -12.44 4.84
N LEU A 126 2.33 -12.30 5.87
CA LEU A 126 2.79 -13.43 6.72
C LEU A 126 2.13 -13.50 8.09
N CYS A 127 1.85 -12.36 8.72
CA CYS A 127 1.35 -12.23 10.07
C CYS A 127 -0.04 -11.60 10.04
N TRP A 128 -1.02 -12.41 9.62
CA TRP A 128 -2.40 -11.99 9.48
C TRP A 128 -3.28 -12.56 10.61
N ASP A 129 -4.38 -11.85 10.89
CA ASP A 129 -5.34 -12.22 11.93
C ASP A 129 -6.36 -13.26 11.44
N GLU A 130 -7.11 -13.83 12.38
CA GLU A 130 -8.14 -14.85 12.12
C GLU A 130 -9.26 -14.38 11.15
N SER A 131 -9.31 -13.08 10.82
CA SER A 131 -10.18 -12.50 9.78
C SER A 131 -9.96 -13.09 8.38
N LEU A 132 -8.76 -13.61 8.09
CA LEU A 132 -8.49 -14.31 6.82
C LEU A 132 -8.83 -15.81 6.89
N ARG A 133 -9.19 -16.32 8.06
CA ARG A 133 -9.63 -17.70 8.26
C ARG A 133 -11.14 -17.84 8.23
N PHE A 134 -11.85 -16.88 8.82
CA PHE A 134 -13.31 -16.90 8.86
C PHE A 134 -13.93 -15.69 8.17
N ASP A 135 -15.01 -15.96 7.44
CA ASP A 135 -15.93 -14.94 6.96
C ASP A 135 -17.06 -14.76 7.97
N VAL A 136 -17.39 -13.51 8.31
CA VAL A 136 -18.55 -13.20 9.13
C VAL A 136 -19.73 -13.03 8.20
N VAL A 137 -20.53 -14.08 8.06
CA VAL A 137 -21.78 -14.03 7.30
C VAL A 137 -22.84 -13.51 8.24
N LYS A 138 -23.30 -12.28 8.00
CA LYS A 138 -24.48 -11.72 8.64
C LYS A 138 -25.70 -12.31 7.92
N THR A 139 -26.31 -13.35 8.49
CA THR A 139 -27.58 -13.83 7.94
C THR A 139 -28.64 -12.82 8.31
N GLU A 140 -29.14 -12.09 7.31
CA GLU A 140 -30.30 -11.23 7.47
C GLU A 140 -31.42 -12.04 8.10
N ALA A 141 -32.01 -11.50 9.16
CA ALA A 141 -33.18 -12.11 9.76
C ALA A 141 -34.27 -12.10 8.71
N LEU A 142 -34.64 -13.27 8.18
CA LEU A 142 -35.86 -13.40 7.40
C LEU A 142 -37.01 -12.90 8.29
N SER A 143 -37.53 -11.71 8.01
CA SER A 143 -38.65 -11.13 8.73
C SER A 143 -39.90 -11.89 8.31
N SER A 144 -40.23 -12.96 9.03
CA SER A 144 -41.56 -13.57 8.89
C SER A 144 -42.60 -12.53 9.35
N PRO A 145 -43.66 -12.26 8.56
CA PRO A 145 -44.66 -11.25 8.91
C PRO A 145 -45.28 -11.43 10.30
N GLU A 146 -45.35 -12.67 10.78
CA GLU A 146 -46.01 -13.05 12.04
C GLU A 146 -45.09 -13.03 13.28
N LYS A 147 -43.77 -13.06 13.09
CA LYS A 147 -42.79 -13.12 14.19
C LYS A 147 -41.84 -11.96 13.96
N GLY A 148 -41.95 -10.92 14.79
CA GLY A 148 -41.21 -9.65 14.72
C GLY A 148 -39.69 -9.79 14.52
N PRO A 149 -38.97 -8.68 14.33
CA PRO A 149 -37.58 -8.68 13.87
C PRO A 149 -36.70 -9.58 14.76
N ARG A 150 -36.19 -10.67 14.18
CA ARG A 150 -35.29 -11.58 14.88
C ARG A 150 -33.89 -10.95 14.95
N PRO A 151 -33.14 -11.19 16.04
CA PRO A 151 -31.76 -10.71 16.12
C PRO A 151 -30.91 -11.36 15.01
N VAL A 152 -30.14 -10.54 14.29
CA VAL A 152 -29.15 -10.98 13.29
C VAL A 152 -28.11 -11.84 14.01
N LYS A 153 -28.07 -13.14 13.71
CA LYS A 153 -27.06 -14.06 14.26
C LYS A 153 -25.84 -14.04 13.36
N GLU A 154 -24.70 -13.64 13.91
CA GLU A 154 -23.43 -13.73 13.18
C GLU A 154 -22.97 -15.20 13.13
N ARG A 155 -22.79 -15.72 11.91
CA ARG A 155 -22.20 -17.05 11.70
C ARG A 155 -20.83 -16.91 11.08
N ARG A 156 -19.86 -17.66 11.61
CA ARG A 156 -18.50 -17.72 11.07
C ARG A 156 -18.42 -18.86 10.04
N ARG A 157 -18.15 -18.53 8.78
CA ARG A 157 -17.88 -19.49 7.70
C ARG A 157 -16.36 -19.64 7.54
N VAL A 158 -15.86 -20.86 7.48
CA VAL A 158 -14.43 -21.10 7.18
C VAL A 158 -14.16 -20.80 5.70
N LEU A 159 -13.15 -19.97 5.43
CA LEU A 159 -12.76 -19.63 4.06
C LEU A 159 -11.93 -20.75 3.42
N ASN A 160 -12.18 -20.99 2.14
CA ASN A 160 -11.37 -21.90 1.36
C ASN A 160 -9.94 -21.32 1.17
N LYS A 161 -8.95 -22.19 0.95
CA LYS A 161 -7.55 -21.79 0.67
C LYS A 161 -7.47 -20.81 -0.50
N PHE A 162 -8.29 -20.99 -1.53
CA PHE A 162 -8.33 -20.11 -2.69
C PHE A 162 -8.89 -18.72 -2.35
N GLU A 163 -10.03 -18.65 -1.67
CA GLU A 163 -10.64 -17.38 -1.21
C GLU A 163 -9.68 -16.63 -0.27
N ARG A 164 -9.02 -17.36 0.64
CA ARG A 164 -7.99 -16.80 1.53
C ARG A 164 -6.82 -16.21 0.75
N GLY A 165 -6.31 -16.94 -0.25
CA GLY A 165 -5.25 -16.46 -1.11
C GLY A 165 -5.65 -15.21 -1.92
N GLN A 166 -6.91 -15.11 -2.34
CA GLN A 166 -7.44 -13.90 -3.00
C GLN A 166 -7.48 -12.72 -2.03
N ARG A 167 -7.95 -12.91 -0.78
CA ARG A 167 -7.95 -11.85 0.24
C ARG A 167 -6.55 -11.41 0.62
N LEU A 168 -5.60 -12.34 0.73
CA LEU A 168 -4.18 -12.03 0.96
C LEU A 168 -3.55 -11.23 -0.18
N ASN A 169 -4.05 -11.37 -1.39
CA ASN A 169 -3.60 -10.58 -2.53
C ASN A 169 -4.10 -9.13 -2.50
N ASP A 170 -5.27 -8.87 -1.92
CA ASP A 170 -5.84 -7.52 -1.79
C ASP A 170 -5.11 -6.74 -0.69
N GLN A 171 -4.00 -6.12 -1.08
CA GLN A 171 -3.16 -5.31 -0.19
C GLN A 171 -3.35 -3.81 -0.45
N TYR A 172 -4.40 -3.42 -1.18
CA TYR A 172 -4.62 -2.05 -1.61
C TYR A 172 -4.81 -1.10 -0.43
N ALA A 173 -5.83 -1.36 0.40
CA ALA A 173 -6.14 -0.56 1.57
C ALA A 173 -4.98 -0.58 2.60
N ASN A 174 -4.42 -1.77 2.84
CA ASN A 174 -3.29 -1.94 3.75
C ASN A 174 -2.07 -1.11 3.33
N SER A 175 -1.75 -1.10 2.03
CA SER A 175 -0.62 -0.31 1.51
C SER A 175 -0.80 1.19 1.73
N ILE A 176 -2.04 1.69 1.68
CA ILE A 176 -2.34 3.10 1.91
C ILE A 176 -2.23 3.45 3.39
N ALA A 177 -2.72 2.58 4.27
CA ALA A 177 -2.52 2.70 5.70
C ALA A 177 -1.02 2.65 6.07
N ASP A 178 -0.25 1.75 5.43
CA ASP A 178 1.20 1.66 5.60
C ASP A 178 1.91 2.92 5.14
N MET A 179 1.50 3.51 4.01
CA MET A 179 2.02 4.80 3.55
C MET A 179 1.80 5.89 4.59
N ALA A 180 0.59 6.03 5.13
CA ALA A 180 0.31 7.01 6.17
C ALA A 180 1.16 6.76 7.43
N ALA A 181 1.24 5.51 7.89
CA ALA A 181 2.01 5.15 9.08
C ALA A 181 3.52 5.40 8.90
N VAL A 182 4.10 4.96 7.79
CA VAL A 182 5.53 5.14 7.50
C VAL A 182 5.87 6.62 7.34
N LEU A 183 5.04 7.39 6.64
CA LEU A 183 5.28 8.83 6.43
C LEU A 183 5.10 9.66 7.70
N ALA A 184 4.32 9.17 8.66
CA ALA A 184 4.23 9.70 10.02
C ALA A 184 5.44 9.30 10.91
N GLY A 185 6.41 8.55 10.37
CA GLY A 185 7.63 8.16 11.07
C GLY A 185 7.56 6.81 11.78
N LYS A 186 6.51 6.00 11.58
CA LYS A 186 6.45 4.64 12.14
C LYS A 186 7.54 3.75 11.52
N GLY A 187 7.93 2.71 12.26
CA GLY A 187 8.98 1.77 11.89
C GLY A 187 10.33 2.11 12.53
N ARG A 188 10.89 1.15 13.28
CA ARG A 188 12.19 1.33 13.94
C ARG A 188 13.27 1.66 12.92
N GLY A 189 13.99 2.76 13.16
CA GLY A 189 15.06 3.21 12.26
C GLY A 189 14.62 4.06 11.07
N ASN A 190 13.35 4.51 11.03
CA ASN A 190 12.86 5.40 9.99
C ASN A 190 13.65 6.72 9.97
N ARG A 191 14.14 7.08 8.79
CA ARG A 191 15.01 8.24 8.55
C ARG A 191 14.26 9.52 8.16
N LEU A 192 12.93 9.54 8.26
CA LEU A 192 12.13 10.74 8.01
C LEU A 192 12.25 11.81 9.10
N PHE A 193 12.61 11.42 10.33
CA PHE A 193 12.88 12.38 11.39
C PHE A 193 14.16 13.14 11.11
N VAL A 194 14.10 14.47 11.14
CA VAL A 194 15.25 15.34 10.91
C VAL A 194 15.39 16.30 12.09
N ARG A 195 16.63 16.44 12.57
CA ARG A 195 16.97 17.43 13.59
C ARG A 195 17.37 18.74 12.91
N ARG A 196 17.17 19.87 13.60
CA ARG A 196 17.47 21.22 13.08
C ARG A 196 18.90 21.34 12.52
N GLY A 197 19.87 20.69 13.16
CA GLY A 197 21.28 20.68 12.75
C GLY A 197 21.68 19.69 11.64
N ASP A 198 20.75 18.92 11.06
CA ASP A 198 21.03 17.97 9.96
C ASP A 198 20.91 18.62 8.56
N ARG A 199 20.45 19.87 8.49
CA ARG A 199 20.36 20.65 7.24
C ARG A 199 21.60 21.51 7.09
N VAL A 200 22.37 21.29 6.02
CA VAL A 200 23.53 22.13 5.64
C VAL A 200 23.23 22.73 4.27
N LYS A 201 23.21 24.07 4.16
CA LYS A 201 22.87 24.81 2.91
C LYS A 201 21.57 24.32 2.25
N GLY A 202 20.52 24.04 3.04
CA GLY A 202 19.23 23.55 2.53
C GLY A 202 19.20 22.08 2.08
N ARG A 203 20.33 21.37 2.07
CA ARG A 203 20.40 19.92 1.79
C ARG A 203 20.50 19.13 3.09
N LEU A 204 19.88 17.95 3.13
CA LEU A 204 20.02 17.03 4.26
C LEU A 204 21.38 16.34 4.18
N GLN A 205 22.29 16.70 5.08
CA GLN A 205 23.58 16.04 5.21
C GLN A 205 23.65 15.40 6.60
N GLY A 206 23.62 14.07 6.67
CA GLY A 206 23.80 13.36 7.94
C GLY A 206 25.15 13.71 8.58
N ARG A 207 25.30 13.61 9.91
CA ARG A 207 26.58 13.88 10.60
C ARG A 207 27.63 12.77 10.38
N LYS A 208 28.92 13.12 10.45
CA LYS A 208 30.04 12.17 10.62
C LYS A 208 30.06 11.71 12.08
N TRP A 209 30.41 10.44 12.32
CA TRP A 209 30.38 9.78 13.64
C TRP A 209 31.48 10.26 14.61
N LEU A 210 32.44 11.09 14.18
CA LEU A 210 33.65 11.38 14.95
C LEU A 210 33.46 12.37 16.13
N ASP A 211 32.52 13.31 16.08
CA ASP A 211 32.40 14.33 17.14
C ASP A 211 31.67 13.82 18.41
N TYR A 212 30.96 12.69 18.34
CA TYR A 212 29.98 12.30 19.36
C TYR A 212 30.52 11.41 20.48
N ARG A 213 31.69 10.76 20.29
CA ARG A 213 32.28 9.91 21.33
C ARG A 213 32.88 10.71 22.50
N MET A 214 33.07 12.02 22.38
CA MET A 214 33.80 12.85 23.36
C MET A 214 32.94 13.54 24.44
N LYS A 215 31.61 13.34 24.55
CA LYS A 215 30.73 14.13 25.46
C LYS A 215 29.70 13.33 26.28
N LEU A 216 29.94 12.04 26.54
CA LEU A 216 28.89 11.08 26.87
C LEU A 216 28.22 11.16 28.26
N ALA A 217 28.67 11.99 29.20
CA ALA A 217 28.05 12.07 30.54
C ALA A 217 27.00 13.19 30.69
N ASN A 218 27.23 14.38 30.12
CA ASN A 218 26.30 15.54 30.22
C ASN A 218 25.21 15.55 29.11
N GLN A 219 25.07 14.47 28.34
CA GLN A 219 24.38 14.46 27.04
C GLN A 219 22.98 13.84 27.02
N LEU A 220 22.54 13.14 28.07
CA LEU A 220 21.22 12.49 28.07
C LEU A 220 20.08 13.51 28.03
N GLU A 221 20.19 14.60 28.79
CA GLU A 221 19.24 15.71 28.77
C GLU A 221 19.28 16.46 27.44
N ALA A 222 20.47 16.81 26.95
CA ALA A 222 20.64 17.42 25.63
C ALA A 222 20.11 16.52 24.48
N LEU A 223 20.21 15.20 24.61
CA LEU A 223 19.63 14.24 23.65
C LEU A 223 18.11 14.21 23.71
N LYS A 224 17.52 14.31 24.92
CA LYS A 224 16.07 14.42 25.11
C LYS A 224 15.56 15.74 24.51
N GLU A 225 16.26 16.85 24.73
CA GLU A 225 15.93 18.15 24.11
C GLU A 225 16.04 18.13 22.59
N LEU A 226 17.13 17.60 22.03
CA LEU A 226 17.28 17.41 20.58
C LEU A 226 16.27 16.40 19.99
N ASN A 227 15.68 15.53 20.82
CA ASN A 227 14.56 14.68 20.41
C ASN A 227 13.25 15.44 20.39
N ARG A 228 13.03 16.38 21.33
CA ARG A 228 11.87 17.28 21.34
C ARG A 228 11.84 18.19 20.10
N GLU A 229 13.00 18.55 19.55
CA GLU A 229 13.10 19.33 18.31
C GLU A 229 13.04 18.51 17.00
N GLN A 230 12.76 17.20 17.07
CA GLN A 230 12.65 16.40 15.86
C GLN A 230 11.45 16.83 15.03
N LYS A 231 11.70 17.15 13.75
CA LYS A 231 10.66 17.46 12.78
C LYS A 231 10.65 16.41 11.69
N LEU A 232 9.45 16.03 11.24
CA LEU A 232 9.30 15.15 10.09
C LEU A 232 9.66 15.90 8.80
N LEU A 233 10.24 15.20 7.84
CA LEU A 233 10.48 15.76 6.52
C LEU A 233 9.16 16.00 5.78
N PRO A 234 9.05 17.15 5.07
CA PRO A 234 7.90 17.38 4.21
C PRO A 234 7.94 16.37 3.05
N VAL A 235 6.82 15.71 2.79
CA VAL A 235 6.70 14.71 1.72
C VAL A 235 5.48 15.07 0.87
N THR A 236 5.57 14.89 -0.45
CA THR A 236 4.44 15.07 -1.36
C THR A 236 3.99 13.72 -1.89
N VAL A 237 2.73 13.36 -1.71
CA VAL A 237 2.13 12.15 -2.28
C VAL A 237 1.21 12.56 -3.42
N SER A 238 1.53 12.11 -4.63
CA SER A 238 0.71 12.31 -5.83
C SER A 238 -0.14 11.07 -6.09
N TRP A 239 -1.45 11.22 -6.16
CA TRP A 239 -2.42 10.13 -6.30
C TRP A 239 -2.97 10.03 -7.72
N ALA A 240 -3.28 8.79 -8.14
CA ALA A 240 -4.08 8.55 -9.35
C ALA A 240 -5.57 8.78 -9.14
N VAL A 241 -6.08 8.43 -7.96
CA VAL A 241 -7.48 8.64 -7.57
C VAL A 241 -7.50 9.34 -6.21
N ASP A 242 -8.20 10.47 -6.11
CA ASP A 242 -8.21 11.27 -4.86
C ASP A 242 -8.87 10.51 -3.69
N ALA A 243 -9.88 9.69 -3.99
CA ALA A 243 -10.61 8.93 -2.98
C ALA A 243 -9.72 7.92 -2.23
N ASP A 244 -8.61 7.49 -2.82
CA ASP A 244 -7.71 6.50 -2.21
C ASP A 244 -7.07 7.01 -0.91
N ARG A 245 -6.92 8.33 -0.76
CA ARG A 245 -6.37 8.90 0.49
C ARG A 245 -7.21 8.57 1.72
N ASN A 246 -8.50 8.23 1.54
CA ASN A 246 -9.45 7.98 2.60
C ASN A 246 -9.35 6.57 3.20
N TYR A 247 -8.57 5.66 2.60
CA TYR A 247 -8.30 4.34 3.21
C TYR A 247 -7.45 4.45 4.49
N ALA A 248 -6.68 5.53 4.63
CA ALA A 248 -6.00 5.85 5.89
C ALA A 248 -6.90 6.72 6.77
N SER A 249 -7.01 6.37 8.06
CA SER A 249 -7.84 7.10 9.02
C SER A 249 -7.37 8.54 9.26
N SER A 250 -6.06 8.76 9.24
CA SER A 250 -5.45 10.07 9.43
C SER A 250 -4.10 10.16 8.72
N TRP A 251 -3.71 11.36 8.33
CA TRP A 251 -2.42 11.67 7.72
C TRP A 251 -1.66 12.65 8.60
N SER A 252 -0.33 12.52 8.61
CA SER A 252 0.54 13.44 9.35
C SER A 252 0.70 14.78 8.62
N GLU A 253 0.86 15.85 9.38
CA GLU A 253 0.90 17.24 8.88
C GLU A 253 2.03 17.53 7.87
N ASN A 254 3.09 16.70 7.88
CA ASN A 254 4.20 16.82 6.95
C ASN A 254 3.87 16.33 5.52
N VAL A 255 2.75 15.63 5.33
CA VAL A 255 2.37 15.06 4.04
C VAL A 255 1.47 16.03 3.28
N LYS A 256 1.88 16.39 2.06
CA LYS A 256 1.07 17.15 1.11
C LYS A 256 0.51 16.21 0.06
N HIS A 257 -0.79 16.30 -0.21
CA HIS A 257 -1.43 15.51 -1.24
C HIS A 257 -1.56 16.30 -2.55
N LYS A 258 -1.31 15.62 -3.67
CA LYS A 258 -1.51 16.12 -5.03
C LYS A 258 -2.17 15.05 -5.88
N LEU A 259 -2.74 15.43 -7.02
CA LEU A 259 -3.18 14.48 -8.05
C LEU A 259 -2.14 14.41 -9.16
N PHE A 260 -2.07 13.27 -9.86
CA PHE A 260 -1.27 13.16 -11.07
C PHE A 260 -1.84 14.03 -12.19
N ASP A 261 -0.97 14.57 -13.03
CA ASP A 261 -1.36 15.39 -14.18
C ASP A 261 -2.36 14.68 -15.09
N ASP A 262 -2.17 13.38 -15.33
CA ASP A 262 -3.09 12.56 -16.13
C ASP A 262 -4.47 12.41 -15.45
N ALA A 263 -4.50 12.32 -14.12
CA ALA A 263 -5.75 12.27 -13.37
C ALA A 263 -6.46 13.64 -13.37
N VAL A 264 -5.70 14.73 -13.28
CA VAL A 264 -6.23 16.10 -13.40
C VAL A 264 -6.86 16.31 -14.78
N ARG A 265 -6.17 15.91 -15.85
CA ARG A 265 -6.69 15.96 -17.22
C ARG A 265 -7.99 15.17 -17.38
N LEU A 266 -8.07 13.95 -16.85
CA LEU A 266 -9.28 13.14 -16.89
C LEU A 266 -10.45 13.81 -16.13
N LEU A 267 -10.19 14.36 -14.94
CA LEU A 267 -11.20 15.09 -14.18
C LEU A 267 -11.71 16.32 -14.93
N GLU A 268 -10.85 17.05 -15.63
CA GLU A 268 -11.26 18.18 -16.48
C GLU A 268 -12.18 17.75 -17.62
N VAL A 269 -11.86 16.63 -18.29
CA VAL A 269 -12.73 16.05 -19.33
C VAL A 269 -14.08 15.67 -18.75
N TYR A 270 -14.12 14.99 -17.59
CA TYR A 270 -15.38 14.64 -16.93
C TYR A 270 -16.20 15.89 -16.55
N LYS A 271 -15.57 16.93 -15.97
CA LYS A 271 -16.25 18.19 -15.62
C LYS A 271 -16.85 18.90 -16.83
N ARG A 272 -16.20 18.81 -18.00
CA ARG A 272 -16.75 19.36 -19.27
C ARG A 272 -17.93 18.56 -19.80
N LYS A 273 -17.97 17.24 -19.56
CA LYS A 273 -19.04 16.35 -20.02
C LYS A 273 -20.29 16.37 -19.15
N VAL A 274 -20.21 16.78 -17.88
CA VAL A 274 -21.40 16.98 -17.06
C VAL A 274 -22.12 18.23 -17.58
N PRO A 275 -23.34 18.12 -18.16
CA PRO A 275 -24.09 19.30 -18.54
C PRO A 275 -24.31 20.14 -17.28
N LYS A 276 -23.92 21.42 -17.33
CA LYS A 276 -24.22 22.38 -16.27
C LYS A 276 -25.72 22.29 -16.02
N ALA A 277 -26.13 21.80 -14.84
CA ALA A 277 -27.51 21.85 -14.43
C ALA A 277 -27.97 23.30 -14.60
N SER A 278 -28.87 23.52 -15.56
CA SER A 278 -29.38 24.82 -15.92
C SER A 278 -30.02 25.43 -14.69
N LYS A 279 -29.39 26.47 -14.12
CA LYS A 279 -30.10 27.44 -13.28
C LYS A 279 -31.18 28.05 -14.18
N LYS A 280 -32.43 27.64 -14.01
CA LYS A 280 -33.57 28.39 -14.58
C LYS A 280 -33.66 29.73 -13.83
N PRO A 281 -33.63 30.88 -14.50
CA PRO A 281 -34.09 32.13 -13.90
C PRO A 281 -35.61 32.13 -13.99
N ASN A 282 -36.30 31.94 -12.87
CA ASN A 282 -37.74 32.15 -12.78
C ASN A 282 -37.97 33.54 -12.21
N ASP A 283 -38.18 34.51 -13.09
CA ASP A 283 -38.95 35.72 -12.78
C ASP A 283 -40.17 35.73 -13.71
N LYS A 284 -41.35 35.47 -13.10
CA LYS A 284 -42.66 36.11 -13.33
C LYS A 284 -43.79 35.19 -12.83
N GLU A 285 -44.26 35.48 -11.62
CA GLU A 285 -45.63 35.22 -11.14
C GLU A 285 -46.64 36.16 -11.85
N PRO A 286 -47.99 36.05 -11.67
CA PRO A 286 -48.76 35.09 -10.84
C PRO A 286 -50.02 34.50 -11.54
N LYS A 287 -50.62 33.45 -10.95
CA LYS A 287 -51.98 33.44 -10.36
C LYS A 287 -52.53 32.03 -10.10
N ASP A 288 -52.82 31.80 -8.81
CA ASP A 288 -53.95 31.10 -8.19
C ASP A 288 -54.43 29.75 -8.72
N LYS A 289 -54.12 28.69 -7.95
CA LYS A 289 -55.09 27.71 -7.41
C LYS A 289 -54.48 26.91 -6.24
N LYS A 290 -55.24 26.79 -5.15
CA LYS A 290 -54.92 26.14 -3.86
C LYS A 290 -54.83 24.60 -3.95
N PRO A 291 -54.30 23.92 -2.91
CA PRO A 291 -53.66 22.62 -3.00
C PRO A 291 -54.60 21.45 -2.69
N ASP A 292 -54.37 20.30 -3.32
CA ASP A 292 -54.88 19.01 -2.85
C ASP A 292 -53.71 18.08 -2.48
N ASP A 293 -53.77 17.62 -1.24
CA ASP A 293 -52.82 16.77 -0.54
C ASP A 293 -52.62 15.40 -1.19
N LYS A 294 -51.38 15.06 -1.58
CA LYS A 294 -50.92 13.66 -1.65
C LYS A 294 -49.49 13.47 -1.13
N LYS A 295 -49.45 12.77 0.00
CA LYS A 295 -48.33 12.20 0.77
C LYS A 295 -47.37 11.40 -0.15
N PRO A 296 -46.03 11.57 -0.06
CA PRO A 296 -45.10 10.77 -0.84
C PRO A 296 -44.89 9.40 -0.20
N THR A 297 -45.45 8.35 -0.80
CA THR A 297 -45.08 6.97 -0.51
C THR A 297 -43.78 6.62 -1.23
N GLY A 298 -42.76 6.25 -0.47
CA GLY A 298 -41.49 5.78 -0.99
C GLY A 298 -41.64 4.48 -1.80
N LYS A 299 -40.87 4.40 -2.88
CA LYS A 299 -40.27 3.20 -3.50
C LYS A 299 -39.61 3.60 -4.83
N ASP A 300 -38.46 4.26 -4.77
CA ASP A 300 -37.60 4.40 -5.95
C ASP A 300 -36.47 3.40 -5.86
N ASN A 301 -36.75 2.21 -6.40
CA ASN A 301 -35.73 1.23 -6.78
C ASN A 301 -34.90 1.84 -7.91
N ILE A 302 -33.68 2.27 -7.60
CA ILE A 302 -32.69 2.66 -8.61
C ILE A 302 -32.27 1.39 -9.37
N LYS A 303 -32.93 1.13 -10.50
CA LYS A 303 -32.44 0.18 -11.51
C LYS A 303 -31.25 0.82 -12.21
N TYR A 304 -30.06 0.25 -12.04
CA TYR A 304 -28.94 0.54 -12.93
C TYR A 304 -29.25 -0.07 -14.30
N VAL A 305 -29.63 0.77 -15.25
CA VAL A 305 -29.66 0.42 -16.68
C VAL A 305 -28.25 0.65 -17.21
N TYR A 306 -27.51 -0.43 -17.45
CA TYR A 306 -26.29 -0.34 -18.25
C TYR A 306 -26.69 -0.06 -19.70
N GLN A 307 -26.42 1.14 -20.19
CA GLN A 307 -26.41 1.39 -21.63
C GLN A 307 -25.14 0.76 -22.20
N GLU A 308 -25.32 -0.24 -23.05
CA GLU A 308 -24.26 -0.76 -23.91
C GLU A 308 -23.79 0.37 -24.82
N VAL A 309 -22.59 0.89 -24.54
CA VAL A 309 -21.89 1.77 -25.47
C VAL A 309 -21.40 0.87 -26.61
N LYS A 310 -22.07 0.95 -27.76
CA LYS A 310 -21.54 0.41 -29.01
C LYS A 310 -20.33 1.26 -29.37
N ASP A 311 -19.14 0.69 -29.26
CA ASP A 311 -17.92 1.31 -29.77
C ASP A 311 -18.03 1.35 -31.30
N ASP A 312 -18.22 2.54 -31.86
CA ASP A 312 -18.07 2.79 -33.30
C ASP A 312 -16.58 2.63 -33.67
N ILE A 313 -16.23 1.40 -34.03
CA ILE A 313 -14.92 1.08 -34.62
C ILE A 313 -14.89 1.71 -36.02
N PRO A 314 -13.90 2.57 -36.36
CA PRO A 314 -13.76 3.14 -37.69
C PRO A 314 -13.64 2.05 -38.76
N ALA A 315 -14.37 2.21 -39.87
CA ALA A 315 -14.59 1.21 -40.92
C ALA A 315 -13.32 0.73 -41.68
N GLU A 316 -12.13 1.24 -41.35
CA GLU A 316 -10.88 0.88 -42.01
C GLU A 316 -10.23 -0.41 -41.49
N PHE A 317 -10.72 -0.99 -40.39
CA PHE A 317 -10.20 -2.26 -39.83
C PHE A 317 -11.07 -3.51 -40.12
N SER A 318 -12.16 -3.38 -40.87
CA SER A 318 -13.19 -4.45 -41.00
C SER A 318 -13.01 -5.41 -42.19
N LYS A 319 -11.88 -5.44 -42.90
CA LYS A 319 -11.71 -6.38 -44.03
C LYS A 319 -10.33 -7.01 -44.05
N LYS A 320 -10.23 -8.23 -43.49
CA LYS A 320 -9.41 -9.33 -44.04
C LYS A 320 -9.87 -10.68 -43.48
N GLY A 321 -10.63 -11.38 -44.31
CA GLY A 321 -10.60 -12.83 -44.55
C GLY A 321 -10.69 -13.79 -43.35
N LYS A 322 -11.87 -14.38 -43.16
CA LYS A 322 -12.01 -15.71 -42.58
C LYS A 322 -11.37 -16.73 -43.54
N ALA A 323 -10.26 -17.37 -43.16
CA ALA A 323 -9.83 -18.63 -43.74
C ALA A 323 -9.97 -19.73 -42.67
N LYS A 324 -10.79 -20.74 -42.99
CA LYS A 324 -10.95 -21.97 -42.21
C LYS A 324 -9.65 -22.76 -42.28
N ALA A 325 -9.12 -23.23 -41.16
CA ALA A 325 -8.16 -24.33 -41.13
C ALA A 325 -8.82 -25.52 -40.44
N VAL A 326 -9.09 -26.54 -41.27
CA VAL A 326 -9.51 -27.90 -40.92
C VAL A 326 -8.32 -28.61 -40.26
N GLY A 327 -8.62 -29.53 -39.35
CA GLY A 327 -7.63 -30.18 -38.48
C GLY A 327 -6.71 -31.18 -39.18
N GLU A 328 -5.64 -31.53 -38.49
CA GLU A 328 -4.84 -32.72 -38.76
C GLU A 328 -4.29 -33.26 -37.43
N ASP A 329 -4.61 -34.53 -37.19
CA ASP A 329 -4.09 -35.39 -36.13
C ASP A 329 -2.56 -35.45 -36.18
N ARG A 330 -1.93 -35.48 -35.01
CA ARG A 330 -0.51 -35.86 -34.89
C ARG A 330 -0.42 -37.12 -34.05
N THR A 331 -0.42 -38.24 -34.77
CA THR A 331 0.10 -39.53 -34.32
C THR A 331 1.55 -39.39 -33.88
N ILE A 332 1.83 -39.95 -32.71
CA ILE A 332 3.16 -40.20 -32.16
C ILE A 332 3.90 -41.15 -33.11
N ARG A 333 5.18 -40.86 -33.41
CA ARG A 333 6.11 -41.83 -33.97
C ARG A 333 7.20 -42.09 -32.95
N ASP A 334 7.36 -43.37 -32.65
CA ASP A 334 8.49 -43.95 -31.96
C ASP A 334 9.74 -43.82 -32.83
N GLU A 335 10.83 -43.36 -32.22
CA GLU A 335 12.23 -43.71 -32.53
C GLU A 335 13.09 -43.43 -31.29
#